data_AF-A0A935VA45-F1
#
_entry.id   AF-A0A935VA45-F1
#
_cell.length_a   1.000
_cell.length_b   1.000
_cell.length_c   1.000
_cell.angle_alpha   90.00
_cell.angle_beta   90.00
_cell.angle_gamma   90.00
#
_symmetry.space_group_name_H-M   'P 1'
#
loop_
_entity.id
_entity.type
_entity.pdbx_description
1 polymer ?
#
loop_
_entity_poly.entity_id
_entity_poly.type
_entity_poly.pdbx_seq_one_letter_code
_entity_poly.pdbx_strand_id
1 'polypeptide(L)'
;MNRSFSIVSCALIALMLVSFVSAQSSPSMDELFKQIATLSNTKKPEDMEKAFQLSKDFLKRFGNEKDNRIAKVKTFYVKYRDPAFYAAIDGKKYPEAFALGKEILAEQPNNVDVLMNLAFAGYNATVGTKDRVFADDTISFAKRTSQLFDAGTMPKEFFPFKDKSTAVAFMHYIAGVLSFEQDMNTGIVEIYRATLVDSAIKDSADPYSMIASYYESQYESASKVLNTKVEGKALSDADYKTEKARVDNILESLMDAYARTVTRAETEKNPNLSIWKPRLVQIYKFKNKTEDGLVEFIKYANTKPMAEPKKF
;
A
#
# COMPACT_ATOMS: atom_id res chain seq x y z
N MET A 1 -26.70 -49.10 43.87
CA MET A 1 -25.68 -49.44 44.89
C MET A 1 -24.73 -48.25 45.01
N ASN A 2 -24.98 -47.39 46.01
CA ASN A 2 -24.16 -47.19 47.23
C ASN A 2 -22.96 -46.27 46.96
N ARG A 3 -23.11 -44.96 47.20
CA ARG A 3 -22.78 -44.22 48.44
C ARG A 3 -21.29 -44.27 48.78
N SER A 4 -20.63 -43.11 48.80
CA SER A 4 -20.08 -42.52 50.05
C SER A 4 -19.55 -41.10 49.84
N PHE A 5 -19.93 -40.25 50.79
CA PHE A 5 -19.46 -38.90 51.05
C PHE A 5 -17.97 -38.89 51.45
N SER A 6 -17.25 -37.83 51.08
CA SER A 6 -16.19 -37.27 51.94
C SER A 6 -16.13 -35.76 51.74
N ILE A 7 -16.53 -35.06 52.79
CA ILE A 7 -16.45 -33.61 52.98
C ILE A 7 -15.00 -33.31 53.37
N VAL A 8 -14.30 -32.49 52.59
CA VAL A 8 -13.06 -31.84 53.03
C VAL A 8 -13.29 -30.34 52.98
N SER A 9 -13.54 -29.77 54.16
CA SER A 9 -13.51 -28.34 54.41
C SER A 9 -12.07 -27.84 54.31
N CYS A 10 -11.73 -27.17 53.20
CA CYS A 10 -10.55 -26.31 53.15
C CYS A 10 -10.97 -24.88 53.49
N ALA A 11 -10.40 -24.39 54.59
CA ALA A 11 -10.59 -23.04 55.09
C ALA A 11 -10.19 -21.99 54.04
N LEU A 12 -11.13 -21.11 53.71
CA LEU A 12 -10.87 -19.89 52.95
C LEU A 12 -10.09 -18.92 53.86
N ILE A 13 -8.78 -18.80 53.66
CA ILE A 13 -8.03 -17.64 54.13
C ILE A 13 -8.14 -16.59 53.03
N ALA A 14 -9.09 -15.68 53.18
CA ALA A 14 -9.16 -14.47 52.38
C ALA A 14 -8.00 -13.56 52.76
N LEU A 15 -6.88 -13.68 52.05
CA LEU A 15 -5.87 -12.62 51.99
C LEU A 15 -6.52 -11.44 51.25
N MET A 16 -7.04 -10.48 52.01
CA MET A 16 -7.27 -9.13 51.49
C MET A 16 -5.89 -8.54 51.15
N LEU A 17 -5.46 -8.74 49.91
CA LEU A 17 -4.49 -7.83 49.31
C LEU A 17 -5.20 -6.48 49.19
N VAL A 18 -5.02 -5.65 50.21
CA VAL A 18 -5.20 -4.21 50.09
C VAL A 18 -4.16 -3.77 49.07
N SER A 19 -4.58 -3.68 47.82
CA SER A 19 -3.83 -2.97 46.79
C SER A 19 -3.74 -1.53 47.28
N PHE A 20 -2.64 -1.19 47.95
CA PHE A 20 -2.20 0.18 48.09
C PHE A 20 -1.88 0.68 46.68
N VAL A 21 -2.92 1.09 45.95
CA VAL A 21 -2.79 2.08 44.90
C VAL A 21 -2.47 3.37 45.65
N SER A 22 -1.22 3.55 46.02
CA SER A 22 -0.71 4.89 46.31
C SER A 22 -0.98 5.69 45.04
N ALA A 23 -1.96 6.58 45.11
CA ALA A 23 -2.23 7.58 44.10
C ALA A 23 -0.97 8.45 43.98
N GLN A 24 0.01 7.99 43.20
CA GLN A 24 1.19 8.76 42.89
C GLN A 24 0.69 9.96 42.11
N SER A 25 0.73 11.13 42.75
CA SER A 25 0.30 12.39 42.14
C SER A 25 1.00 12.53 40.79
N SER A 26 0.25 12.82 39.73
CA SER A 26 0.84 12.98 38.40
C SER A 26 1.94 14.05 38.47
N PRO A 27 3.14 13.79 37.92
CA PRO A 27 4.26 14.72 38.00
C PRO A 27 3.87 16.12 37.51
N SER A 28 4.35 17.15 38.19
CA SER A 28 4.16 18.56 37.81
C SER A 28 4.89 18.90 36.51
N MET A 29 4.54 20.04 35.90
CA MET A 29 5.23 20.56 34.72
C MET A 29 6.74 20.72 34.97
N ASP A 30 7.13 21.29 36.11
CA ASP A 30 8.53 21.50 36.50
C ASP A 30 9.31 20.19 36.61
N GLU A 31 8.71 19.18 37.23
CA GLU A 31 9.33 17.86 37.43
C GLU A 31 9.56 17.16 36.10
N LEU A 32 8.54 17.11 35.22
CA LEU A 32 8.68 16.51 33.90
C LEU A 32 9.69 17.26 33.03
N PHE A 33 9.64 18.59 33.05
CA PHE A 33 10.60 19.40 32.29
C PHE A 33 12.04 19.11 32.72
N LYS A 34 12.32 19.06 34.03
CA LYS A 34 13.64 18.71 34.56
C LYS A 34 14.04 17.30 34.17
N GLN A 35 13.14 16.32 34.27
CA GLN A 35 13.42 14.93 33.92
C GLN A 35 13.76 14.78 32.43
N ILE A 36 12.99 15.41 31.53
CA ILE A 36 13.25 15.45 30.09
C ILE A 36 14.64 16.07 29.83
N ALA A 37 14.95 17.19 30.48
CA ALA A 37 16.24 17.85 30.31
C ALA A 37 17.41 16.97 30.79
N THR A 38 17.28 16.32 31.94
CA THR A 38 18.31 15.41 32.47
C THR A 38 18.57 14.24 31.52
N LEU A 39 17.52 13.56 31.08
CA LEU A 39 17.63 12.39 30.20
C LEU A 39 18.17 12.78 28.82
N SER A 40 17.67 13.86 28.21
CA SER A 40 18.12 14.30 26.89
C SER A 40 19.60 14.75 26.86
N ASN A 41 20.15 15.19 27.99
CA ASN A 41 21.55 15.59 28.10
C ASN A 41 22.53 14.41 28.15
N THR A 42 22.09 13.19 28.50
CA THR A 42 23.00 12.02 28.55
C THR A 42 23.38 11.53 27.16
N LYS A 43 22.56 11.84 26.14
CA LYS A 43 22.69 11.40 24.74
C LYS A 43 22.73 9.89 24.54
N LYS A 44 22.41 9.09 25.57
CA LYS A 44 22.31 7.64 25.45
C LYS A 44 20.99 7.28 24.75
N PRO A 45 20.97 6.33 23.79
CA PRO A 45 19.76 6.00 23.04
C PRO A 45 18.55 5.69 23.94
N GLU A 46 18.75 4.91 25.01
CA GLU A 46 17.69 4.53 25.95
C GLU A 46 17.15 5.70 26.77
N ASP A 47 17.99 6.68 27.10
CA ASP A 47 17.57 7.88 27.83
C ASP A 47 16.89 8.87 26.90
N MET A 48 17.37 8.99 25.66
CA MET A 48 16.75 9.81 24.63
C MET A 48 15.34 9.33 24.29
N GLU A 49 15.15 8.01 24.18
CA GLU A 49 13.82 7.41 23.98
C GLU A 49 12.89 7.69 25.17
N LYS A 50 13.38 7.53 26.41
CA LYS A 50 12.60 7.89 27.60
C LYS A 50 12.25 9.37 27.63
N ALA A 51 13.20 10.25 27.31
CA ALA A 51 12.97 11.69 27.22
C ALA A 51 11.92 12.02 26.16
N PHE A 52 11.92 11.30 25.03
CA PHE A 52 10.93 11.45 23.97
C PHE A 52 9.52 11.05 24.44
N GLN A 53 9.38 9.88 25.07
CA GLN A 53 8.09 9.45 25.62
C GLN A 53 7.55 10.41 26.69
N LEU A 54 8.43 10.91 27.57
CA LEU A 54 8.06 11.94 28.56
C LEU A 54 7.69 13.27 27.90
N SER A 55 8.37 13.65 26.81
CA SER A 55 8.04 14.85 26.05
C SER A 55 6.66 14.75 25.41
N LYS A 56 6.27 13.56 24.93
CA LYS A 56 4.92 13.31 24.41
C LYS A 56 3.84 13.49 25.49
N ASP A 57 4.04 12.92 26.69
CA ASP A 57 3.12 13.15 27.82
C ASP A 57 3.06 14.63 28.23
N PHE A 58 4.23 15.28 28.32
CA PHE A 58 4.34 16.69 28.66
C PHE A 58 3.54 17.58 27.69
N LEU A 59 3.73 17.39 26.38
CA LEU A 59 3.03 18.18 25.36
C LEU A 59 1.53 17.88 25.31
N LYS A 60 1.12 16.63 25.56
CA LYS A 60 -0.29 16.27 25.66
C LYS A 60 -0.98 16.98 26.83
N ARG A 61 -0.31 17.08 27.98
CA ARG A 61 -0.88 17.65 29.22
C ARG A 61 -0.81 19.16 29.25
N PHE A 62 0.30 19.74 28.80
CA PHE A 62 0.60 21.16 28.99
C PHE A 62 0.81 21.95 27.69
N GLY A 63 0.74 21.31 26.52
CA GLY A 63 1.12 21.93 25.25
C GLY A 63 0.30 23.14 24.81
N ASN A 64 -0.85 23.39 25.45
CA ASN A 64 -1.73 24.53 25.20
C ASN A 64 -1.47 25.72 26.14
N GLU A 65 -0.57 25.59 27.11
CA GLU A 65 -0.25 26.67 28.05
C GLU A 65 0.74 27.69 27.44
N LYS A 66 0.77 28.91 27.98
CA LYS A 66 1.69 29.97 27.55
C LYS A 66 2.97 29.95 28.38
N ASP A 67 3.77 28.89 28.19
CA ASP A 67 5.03 28.68 28.93
C ASP A 67 6.22 28.45 27.99
N ASN A 68 7.37 29.06 28.28
CA ASN A 68 8.57 28.98 27.44
C ASN A 68 9.20 27.57 27.41
N ARG A 69 8.92 26.72 28.40
CA ARG A 69 9.38 25.33 28.47
C ARG A 69 8.70 24.46 27.42
N ILE A 70 7.45 24.75 27.07
CA ILE A 70 6.72 24.03 26.03
C ILE A 70 7.45 24.14 24.69
N ALA A 71 7.93 25.33 24.34
CA ALA A 71 8.71 25.53 23.12
C ALA A 71 10.01 24.70 23.11
N LYS A 72 10.69 24.60 24.27
CA LYS A 72 11.90 23.79 24.43
C LYS A 72 11.62 22.29 24.29
N VAL A 73 10.58 21.79 24.97
CA VAL A 73 10.18 20.37 24.89
C VAL A 73 9.71 20.03 23.49
N LYS A 74 8.92 20.90 22.84
CA LYS A 74 8.49 20.72 21.44
C LYS A 74 9.68 20.67 20.48
N THR A 75 10.67 21.54 20.67
CA THR A 75 11.89 21.54 19.86
C THR A 75 12.65 20.22 20.00
N PHE A 76 12.81 19.71 21.22
CA PHE A 76 13.42 18.40 21.45
C PHE A 76 12.61 17.28 20.81
N TYR A 77 11.29 17.24 21.06
CA TYR A 77 10.38 16.22 20.54
C TYR A 77 10.46 16.11 19.02
N VAL A 78 10.41 17.23 18.28
CA VAL A 78 10.55 17.23 16.81
C VAL A 78 11.95 16.78 16.38
N LYS A 79 13.01 17.31 17.03
CA LYS A 79 14.41 16.94 16.71
C LYS A 79 14.71 15.45 16.91
N TYR A 80 13.98 14.78 17.81
CA TYR A 80 14.10 13.34 18.01
C TYR A 80 13.20 12.55 17.07
N ARG A 81 11.91 12.93 16.97
CA ARG A 81 10.88 12.23 16.19
C ARG A 81 11.27 12.08 14.72
N ASP A 82 11.69 13.16 14.09
CA ASP A 82 11.86 13.17 12.64
C ASP A 82 13.02 12.26 12.20
N PRO A 83 14.23 12.28 12.83
CA PRO A 83 15.26 11.28 12.57
C PRO A 83 14.86 9.86 12.96
N ALA A 84 14.12 9.68 14.07
CA ALA A 84 13.65 8.36 14.50
C ALA A 84 12.69 7.74 13.48
N PHE A 85 11.84 8.55 12.84
CA PHE A 85 10.98 8.11 11.74
C PHE A 85 11.80 7.51 10.59
N TYR A 86 12.80 8.23 10.08
CA TYR A 86 13.63 7.73 8.98
C TYR A 86 14.47 6.51 9.41
N ALA A 87 15.00 6.50 10.64
CA ALA A 87 15.69 5.33 11.17
C ALA A 87 14.78 4.10 11.28
N ALA A 88 13.49 4.28 11.60
CA ALA A 88 12.50 3.21 11.61
C ALA A 88 12.18 2.72 10.19
N ILE A 89 12.10 3.61 9.19
CA ILE A 89 11.96 3.25 7.77
C ILE A 89 13.15 2.40 7.32
N ASP A 90 14.38 2.90 7.51
CA ASP A 90 15.62 2.22 7.11
C ASP A 90 15.79 0.87 7.83
N GLY A 91 15.44 0.84 9.12
CA GLY A 91 15.44 -0.36 9.94
C GLY A 91 14.29 -1.32 9.68
N LYS A 92 13.40 -1.02 8.72
CA LYS A 92 12.18 -1.80 8.39
C LYS A 92 11.28 -2.06 9.61
N LYS A 93 11.30 -1.15 10.59
CA LYS A 93 10.44 -1.17 11.78
C LYS A 93 9.10 -0.53 11.46
N TYR A 94 8.34 -1.17 10.57
CA TYR A 94 7.13 -0.55 10.00
C TYR A 94 6.12 -0.06 11.04
N PRO A 95 5.78 -0.79 12.13
CA PRO A 95 4.86 -0.26 13.14
C PRO A 95 5.33 1.04 13.78
N GLU A 96 6.62 1.16 14.08
CA GLU A 96 7.24 2.37 14.64
C GLU A 96 7.24 3.52 13.62
N ALA A 97 7.60 3.22 12.37
CA ALA A 97 7.59 4.20 11.29
C ALA A 97 6.18 4.76 11.03
N PHE A 98 5.16 3.91 10.99
CA PHE A 98 3.77 4.34 10.82
C PHE A 98 3.26 5.15 12.01
N ALA A 99 3.62 4.79 13.24
CA ALA A 99 3.26 5.57 14.42
C ALA A 99 3.87 6.98 14.39
N LEU A 100 5.19 7.09 14.20
CA LEU A 100 5.91 8.37 14.14
C LEU A 100 5.48 9.21 12.93
N GLY A 101 5.33 8.58 11.76
CA GLY A 101 4.91 9.24 10.54
C GLY A 101 3.51 9.84 10.64
N LYS A 102 2.55 9.12 11.25
CA LYS A 102 1.21 9.66 11.51
C LYS A 102 1.23 10.85 12.48
N GLU A 103 2.12 10.85 13.48
CA GLU A 103 2.31 12.02 14.35
C GLU A 103 2.84 13.22 13.56
N ILE A 104 3.80 13.02 12.65
CA ILE A 104 4.30 14.10 11.77
C ILE A 104 3.18 14.61 10.86
N LEU A 105 2.40 13.72 10.23
CA LEU A 105 1.32 14.09 9.32
C LEU A 105 0.13 14.76 10.00
N ALA A 106 -0.10 14.52 11.29
CA ALA A 106 -1.10 15.25 12.06
C ALA A 106 -0.76 16.76 12.17
N GLU A 107 0.53 17.10 12.23
CA GLU A 107 1.01 18.49 12.25
C GLU A 107 1.26 19.04 10.84
N GLN A 108 1.66 18.17 9.92
CA GLN A 108 2.10 18.52 8.57
C GLN A 108 1.42 17.59 7.55
N PRO A 109 0.11 17.77 7.29
CA PRO A 109 -0.68 16.82 6.49
C PRO A 109 -0.24 16.72 5.02
N ASN A 110 0.53 17.70 4.54
CA ASN A 110 1.09 17.74 3.19
C ASN A 110 2.61 17.50 3.18
N ASN A 111 3.18 16.90 4.24
CA ASN A 111 4.58 16.51 4.23
C ASN A 111 4.79 15.34 3.25
N VAL A 112 5.15 15.71 2.01
CA VAL A 112 5.32 14.79 0.89
C VAL A 112 6.41 13.75 1.15
N ASP A 113 7.52 14.14 1.80
CA ASP A 113 8.61 13.21 2.14
C ASP A 113 8.10 12.06 3.02
N VAL A 114 7.31 12.39 4.05
CA VAL A 114 6.75 11.41 4.99
C VAL A 114 5.68 10.54 4.33
N LEU A 115 4.75 11.15 3.56
CA LEU A 115 3.71 10.40 2.84
C LEU A 115 4.32 9.37 1.88
N MET A 116 5.31 9.79 1.09
CA MET A 116 6.00 8.94 0.14
C MET A 116 6.73 7.78 0.83
N ASN A 117 7.46 8.06 1.91
CA ASN A 117 8.19 7.04 2.66
C ASN A 117 7.27 6.04 3.36
N LEU A 118 6.15 6.49 3.94
CA LEU A 118 5.15 5.61 4.53
C LEU A 118 4.46 4.73 3.48
N ALA A 119 4.14 5.29 2.31
CA ALA A 119 3.58 4.52 1.19
C ALA A 119 4.54 3.40 0.75
N PHE A 120 5.83 3.71 0.60
CA PHE A 120 6.82 2.71 0.22
C PHE A 120 7.07 1.67 1.33
N ALA A 121 7.14 2.09 2.60
CA ALA A 121 7.33 1.21 3.74
C ALA A 121 6.17 0.21 3.89
N GLY A 122 4.92 0.68 3.78
CA GLY A 122 3.75 -0.19 3.85
C GLY A 122 3.62 -1.14 2.66
N TYR A 123 4.03 -0.70 1.47
CA TYR A 123 4.16 -1.60 0.31
C TYR A 123 5.17 -2.71 0.59
N ASN A 124 6.35 -2.40 1.13
CA ASN A 124 7.37 -3.38 1.47
C ASN A 124 6.93 -4.34 2.59
N ALA A 125 6.16 -3.86 3.57
CA ALA A 125 5.53 -4.71 4.59
C ALA A 125 4.54 -5.70 3.94
N THR A 126 3.71 -5.20 3.03
CA THR A 126 2.70 -6.03 2.37
C THR A 126 3.32 -7.06 1.43
N VAL A 127 4.22 -6.65 0.54
CA VAL A 127 4.80 -7.55 -0.47
C VAL A 127 5.90 -8.44 0.12
N GLY A 128 6.73 -7.89 1.01
CA GLY A 128 7.87 -8.61 1.59
C GLY A 128 7.50 -9.57 2.72
N THR A 129 6.60 -9.17 3.62
CA THR A 129 6.24 -9.97 4.81
C THR A 129 4.79 -10.43 4.83
N LYS A 130 4.00 -10.10 3.80
CA LYS A 130 2.54 -10.36 3.74
C LYS A 130 1.75 -9.67 4.87
N ASP A 131 2.35 -8.67 5.50
CA ASP A 131 1.70 -7.90 6.57
C ASP A 131 0.85 -6.80 5.95
N ARG A 132 -0.47 -6.93 6.10
CA ARG A 132 -1.46 -5.99 5.55
C ARG A 132 -2.02 -5.01 6.58
N VAL A 133 -1.51 -5.01 7.81
CA VAL A 133 -2.01 -4.13 8.88
C VAL A 133 -2.02 -2.66 8.45
N PHE A 134 -1.09 -2.26 7.58
CA PHE A 134 -0.96 -0.88 7.10
C PHE A 134 -1.50 -0.64 5.68
N ALA A 135 -2.15 -1.62 5.05
CA ALA A 135 -2.48 -1.53 3.61
C ALA A 135 -3.37 -0.33 3.26
N ASP A 136 -4.42 -0.05 4.04
CA ASP A 136 -5.36 1.05 3.76
C ASP A 136 -4.72 2.43 3.95
N ASP A 137 -3.89 2.58 5.00
CA ASP A 137 -3.09 3.78 5.21
C ASP A 137 -2.12 3.98 4.03
N THR A 138 -1.48 2.90 3.61
CA THR A 138 -0.50 2.90 2.50
C THR A 138 -1.13 3.35 1.20
N ILE A 139 -2.31 2.81 0.86
CA ILE A 139 -3.09 3.25 -0.31
C ILE A 139 -3.40 4.74 -0.22
N SER A 140 -3.84 5.21 0.96
CA SER A 140 -4.20 6.60 1.19
C SER A 140 -3.00 7.54 1.05
N PHE A 141 -1.85 7.17 1.61
CA PHE A 141 -0.61 7.94 1.50
C PHE A 141 -0.06 7.96 0.07
N ALA A 142 -0.10 6.83 -0.64
CA ALA A 142 0.31 6.76 -2.04
C ALA A 142 -0.55 7.68 -2.93
N LYS A 143 -1.88 7.57 -2.81
CA LYS A 143 -2.82 8.45 -3.54
C LYS A 143 -2.62 9.92 -3.19
N ARG A 144 -2.41 10.25 -1.91
CA ARG A 144 -2.16 11.63 -1.49
C ARG A 144 -0.85 12.16 -2.03
N THR A 145 0.20 11.33 -2.06
CA THR A 145 1.50 11.69 -2.64
C THR A 145 1.37 11.97 -4.13
N SER A 146 0.71 11.09 -4.90
CA SER A 146 0.44 11.33 -6.34
C SER A 146 -0.32 12.64 -6.57
N GLN A 147 -1.37 12.92 -5.79
CA GLN A 147 -2.11 14.20 -5.90
C GLN A 147 -1.23 15.42 -5.64
N LEU A 148 -0.32 15.34 -4.66
CA LEU A 148 0.61 16.42 -4.36
C LEU A 148 1.65 16.58 -5.47
N PHE A 149 2.14 15.48 -6.06
CA PHE A 149 3.02 15.52 -7.23
C PHE A 149 2.32 16.18 -8.43
N ASP A 150 1.07 15.83 -8.71
CA ASP A 150 0.28 16.43 -9.80
C ASP A 150 0.06 17.93 -9.56
N ALA A 151 -0.08 18.35 -8.31
CA ALA A 151 -0.17 19.76 -7.90
C ALA A 151 1.20 20.48 -7.86
N GLY A 152 2.29 19.82 -8.24
CA GLY A 152 3.64 20.38 -8.26
C GLY A 152 4.35 20.45 -6.91
N THR A 153 3.77 19.87 -5.85
CA THR A 153 4.40 19.76 -4.53
C THR A 153 5.28 18.51 -4.49
N MET A 154 6.59 18.71 -4.54
CA MET A 154 7.59 17.65 -4.61
C MET A 154 8.36 17.51 -3.29
N PRO A 155 8.89 16.31 -3.00
CA PRO A 155 9.81 16.12 -1.89
C PRO A 155 11.12 16.87 -2.19
N LYS A 156 11.94 17.09 -1.15
CA LYS A 156 13.29 17.63 -1.38
C LYS A 156 14.18 16.62 -2.08
N GLU A 157 14.03 15.36 -1.69
CA GLU A 157 14.77 14.22 -2.21
C GLU A 157 13.79 13.11 -2.55
N PHE A 158 14.03 12.38 -3.63
CA PHE A 158 13.13 11.28 -4.04
C PHE A 158 13.45 9.95 -3.34
N PHE A 159 14.39 9.93 -2.39
CA PHE A 159 14.75 8.72 -1.66
C PHE A 159 13.51 8.07 -1.00
N PRO A 160 13.32 6.75 -1.12
CA PRO A 160 14.28 5.73 -1.59
C PRO A 160 14.30 5.52 -3.12
N PHE A 161 13.52 6.28 -3.87
CA PHE A 161 13.52 6.22 -5.32
C PHE A 161 14.71 6.98 -5.90
N LYS A 162 15.20 6.50 -7.04
CA LYS A 162 16.34 7.09 -7.76
C LYS A 162 16.06 8.51 -8.25
N ASP A 163 14.83 8.76 -8.71
CA ASP A 163 14.43 10.00 -9.36
C ASP A 163 12.92 10.23 -9.28
N LYS A 164 12.50 11.42 -9.74
CA LYS A 164 11.10 11.85 -9.78
C LYS A 164 10.21 10.87 -10.55
N SER A 165 10.63 10.45 -11.74
CA SER A 165 9.81 9.58 -12.59
C SER A 165 9.54 8.25 -11.92
N THR A 166 10.57 7.67 -11.28
CA THR A 166 10.45 6.44 -10.50
C THR A 166 9.50 6.63 -9.32
N ALA A 167 9.62 7.72 -8.56
CA ALA A 167 8.72 7.99 -7.44
C ALA A 167 7.26 8.13 -7.88
N VAL A 168 6.99 8.91 -8.94
CA VAL A 168 5.63 9.10 -9.48
C VAL A 168 5.03 7.75 -9.91
N ALA A 169 5.78 6.95 -10.68
CA ALA A 169 5.33 5.64 -11.12
C ALA A 169 5.03 4.72 -9.94
N PHE A 170 5.91 4.70 -8.92
CA PHE A 170 5.72 3.89 -7.73
C PHE A 170 4.51 4.31 -6.90
N MET A 171 4.19 5.59 -6.77
CA MET A 171 3.01 6.01 -6.01
C MET A 171 1.71 5.49 -6.64
N HIS A 172 1.59 5.58 -7.96
CA HIS A 172 0.49 4.96 -8.68
C HIS A 172 0.51 3.43 -8.57
N TYR A 173 1.68 2.82 -8.73
CA TYR A 173 1.82 1.36 -8.64
C TYR A 173 1.42 0.82 -7.27
N ILE A 174 1.90 1.43 -6.18
CA ILE A 174 1.56 1.04 -4.79
C ILE A 174 0.06 1.17 -4.55
N ALA A 175 -0.52 2.33 -4.89
CA ALA A 175 -1.95 2.54 -4.75
C ALA A 175 -2.75 1.50 -5.55
N GLY A 176 -2.30 1.21 -6.77
CA GLY A 176 -2.93 0.27 -7.68
C GLY A 176 -2.88 -1.17 -7.19
N VAL A 177 -1.68 -1.68 -6.90
CA VAL A 177 -1.45 -3.07 -6.46
C VAL A 177 -2.22 -3.39 -5.19
N LEU A 178 -2.13 -2.52 -4.18
CA LEU A 178 -2.79 -2.77 -2.89
C LEU A 178 -4.30 -2.62 -2.99
N SER A 179 -4.81 -1.74 -3.87
CA SER A 179 -6.25 -1.62 -4.12
C SER A 179 -6.79 -2.75 -5.00
N PHE A 180 -5.97 -3.39 -5.84
CA PHE A 180 -6.43 -4.34 -6.86
C PHE A 180 -7.18 -5.54 -6.27
N GLU A 181 -6.74 -6.05 -5.12
CA GLU A 181 -7.42 -7.17 -4.45
C GLU A 181 -8.72 -6.76 -3.74
N GLN A 182 -8.83 -5.50 -3.31
CA GLN A 182 -10.02 -4.99 -2.64
C GLN A 182 -11.09 -4.57 -3.66
N ASP A 183 -10.65 -3.84 -4.67
CA ASP A 183 -11.43 -3.34 -5.77
C ASP A 183 -10.55 -3.30 -7.03
N MET A 184 -10.62 -4.39 -7.79
CA MET A 184 -9.88 -4.57 -9.03
C MET A 184 -10.07 -3.42 -10.01
N ASN A 185 -11.28 -2.85 -10.03
CA ASN A 185 -11.65 -1.73 -10.88
C ASN A 185 -10.90 -0.46 -10.46
N THR A 186 -10.80 -0.15 -9.18
CA THR A 186 -10.04 1.03 -8.73
C THR A 186 -8.54 0.80 -8.87
N GLY A 187 -8.03 -0.37 -8.51
CA GLY A 187 -6.61 -0.69 -8.58
C GLY A 187 -6.06 -0.62 -10.00
N ILE A 188 -6.79 -1.15 -10.98
CA ILE A 188 -6.31 -1.22 -12.37
C ILE A 188 -6.03 0.14 -13.01
N VAL A 189 -6.81 1.17 -12.65
CA VAL A 189 -6.62 2.53 -13.17
C VAL A 189 -5.28 3.10 -12.71
N GLU A 190 -4.93 2.89 -11.46
CA GLU A 190 -3.65 3.36 -10.91
C GLU A 190 -2.47 2.53 -11.44
N ILE A 191 -2.63 1.21 -11.59
CA ILE A 191 -1.61 0.37 -12.26
C ILE A 191 -1.36 0.88 -13.69
N TYR A 192 -2.42 1.16 -14.46
CA TYR A 192 -2.29 1.73 -15.80
C TYR A 192 -1.53 3.05 -15.79
N ARG A 193 -1.88 3.98 -14.90
CA ARG A 193 -1.17 5.27 -14.76
C ARG A 193 0.32 5.08 -14.49
N ALA A 194 0.68 4.10 -13.66
CA ALA A 194 2.09 3.78 -13.41
C ALA A 194 2.84 3.38 -14.69
N THR A 195 2.19 2.68 -15.63
CA THR A 195 2.78 2.28 -16.93
C THR A 195 2.95 3.43 -17.93
N LEU A 196 2.32 4.59 -17.68
CA LEU A 196 2.46 5.77 -18.55
C LEU A 196 3.76 6.53 -18.29
N VAL A 197 4.34 6.37 -17.10
CA VAL A 197 5.53 7.10 -16.64
C VAL A 197 6.80 6.35 -17.08
N ASP A 198 7.73 7.06 -17.71
CA ASP A 198 9.02 6.50 -18.11
C ASP A 198 9.86 6.12 -16.88
N SER A 199 9.86 4.83 -16.54
CA SER A 199 10.38 4.30 -15.28
C SER A 199 10.55 2.78 -15.36
N ALA A 200 11.28 2.21 -14.39
CA ALA A 200 11.42 0.76 -14.27
C ALA A 200 10.08 0.02 -14.11
N ILE A 201 9.01 0.69 -13.64
CA ILE A 201 7.67 0.09 -13.57
C ILE A 201 7.09 -0.13 -14.96
N LYS A 202 7.23 0.84 -15.87
CA LYS A 202 6.78 0.72 -17.27
C LYS A 202 7.54 -0.36 -18.04
N ASP A 203 8.79 -0.59 -17.66
CA ASP A 203 9.62 -1.62 -18.25
C ASP A 203 9.44 -2.98 -17.56
N SER A 204 8.65 -3.06 -16.49
CA SER A 204 8.34 -4.30 -15.78
C SER A 204 7.15 -5.06 -16.38
N ALA A 205 7.20 -6.39 -16.36
CA ALA A 205 6.13 -7.27 -16.80
C ALA A 205 4.91 -7.24 -15.86
N ASP A 206 5.13 -7.11 -14.56
CA ASP A 206 4.11 -7.29 -13.53
C ASP A 206 2.89 -6.37 -13.72
N PRO A 207 3.03 -5.04 -13.94
CA PRO A 207 1.88 -4.16 -14.19
C PRO A 207 1.01 -4.62 -15.35
N TYR A 208 1.62 -5.05 -16.46
CA TYR A 208 0.88 -5.51 -17.64
C TYR A 208 0.20 -6.86 -17.39
N SER A 209 0.79 -7.72 -16.57
CA SER A 209 0.18 -9.00 -16.19
C SER A 209 -1.08 -8.81 -15.34
N MET A 210 -1.07 -7.80 -14.46
CA MET A 210 -2.24 -7.40 -13.67
C MET A 210 -3.33 -6.80 -14.57
N ILE A 211 -2.93 -6.01 -15.58
CA ILE A 211 -3.84 -5.49 -16.60
C ILE A 211 -4.45 -6.60 -17.45
N ALA A 212 -3.66 -7.60 -17.84
CA ALA A 212 -4.17 -8.78 -18.50
C ALA A 212 -5.19 -9.52 -17.62
N SER A 213 -4.87 -9.76 -16.34
CA SER A 213 -5.77 -10.43 -15.39
C SER A 213 -7.09 -9.70 -15.21
N TYR A 214 -7.06 -8.36 -15.18
CA TYR A 214 -8.28 -7.54 -15.20
C TYR A 214 -9.14 -7.84 -16.44
N TYR A 215 -8.54 -7.81 -17.64
CA TYR A 215 -9.26 -8.11 -18.88
C TYR A 215 -9.76 -9.55 -18.96
N GLU A 216 -9.06 -10.52 -18.37
CA GLU A 216 -9.57 -11.89 -18.27
C GLU A 216 -10.87 -11.94 -17.48
N SER A 217 -10.92 -11.29 -16.32
CA SER A 217 -12.13 -11.20 -15.49
C SER A 217 -13.27 -10.48 -16.21
N GLN A 218 -12.96 -9.41 -16.95
CA GLN A 218 -13.96 -8.71 -17.77
C GLN A 218 -14.49 -9.60 -18.91
N TYR A 219 -13.61 -10.35 -19.57
CA TYR A 219 -13.99 -11.27 -20.65
C TYR A 219 -14.88 -12.38 -20.12
N GLU A 220 -14.51 -13.02 -19.01
CA GLU A 220 -15.31 -14.08 -18.38
C GLU A 220 -16.71 -13.58 -18.04
N SER A 221 -16.81 -12.41 -17.41
CA SER A 221 -18.08 -11.79 -17.03
C SER A 221 -18.94 -11.45 -18.26
N ALA A 222 -18.36 -10.78 -19.26
CA ALA A 222 -19.08 -10.35 -20.46
C ALA A 222 -19.52 -11.54 -21.33
N SER A 223 -18.66 -12.54 -21.48
CA SER A 223 -18.95 -13.77 -22.24
C SER A 223 -20.07 -14.57 -21.57
N LYS A 224 -20.04 -14.72 -20.25
CA LYS A 224 -21.12 -15.38 -19.49
C LYS A 224 -22.46 -14.68 -19.70
N VAL A 225 -22.50 -13.36 -19.58
CA VAL A 225 -23.73 -12.57 -19.81
C VAL A 225 -24.25 -12.77 -21.24
N LEU A 226 -23.37 -12.70 -22.24
CA LEU A 226 -23.76 -12.92 -23.63
C LEU A 226 -24.34 -14.33 -23.84
N ASN A 227 -23.67 -15.36 -23.35
CA ASN A 227 -24.11 -16.75 -23.50
C ASN A 227 -25.47 -16.98 -22.84
N THR A 228 -25.69 -16.49 -21.62
CA THR A 228 -26.99 -16.60 -20.95
C THR A 228 -28.11 -15.92 -21.75
N LYS A 229 -27.85 -14.73 -22.29
CA LYS A 229 -28.84 -14.02 -23.11
C LYS A 229 -29.13 -14.75 -24.44
N VAL A 230 -28.11 -15.37 -25.06
CA VAL A 230 -28.26 -16.18 -26.27
C VAL A 230 -29.06 -17.45 -26.01
N GLU A 231 -28.72 -18.21 -24.97
CA GLU A 231 -29.42 -19.44 -24.57
C GLU A 231 -30.89 -19.15 -24.23
N GLY A 232 -31.15 -18.03 -23.54
CA GLY A 232 -32.50 -17.55 -23.23
C GLY A 232 -33.25 -16.96 -24.42
N LYS A 233 -32.64 -16.90 -25.63
CA LYS A 233 -33.19 -16.22 -26.82
C LYS A 233 -33.66 -14.79 -26.52
N ALA A 234 -32.96 -14.11 -25.64
CA ALA A 234 -33.31 -12.80 -25.09
C ALA A 234 -32.64 -11.63 -25.81
N LEU A 235 -32.01 -11.87 -26.96
CA LEU A 235 -31.33 -10.86 -27.78
C LEU A 235 -31.93 -10.83 -29.18
N SER A 236 -32.12 -9.62 -29.70
CA SER A 236 -32.23 -9.42 -31.14
C SER A 236 -30.87 -9.63 -31.82
N ASP A 237 -30.86 -9.83 -33.14
CA ASP A 237 -29.61 -9.95 -33.90
C ASP A 237 -28.72 -8.70 -33.77
N ALA A 238 -29.34 -7.51 -33.69
CA ALA A 238 -28.63 -6.25 -33.53
C ALA A 238 -27.97 -6.15 -32.15
N ASP A 239 -28.67 -6.54 -31.09
CA ASP A 239 -28.13 -6.54 -29.73
C ASP A 239 -27.03 -7.60 -29.57
N TYR A 240 -27.21 -8.79 -30.18
CA TYR A 240 -26.18 -9.82 -30.21
C TYR A 240 -24.89 -9.30 -30.84
N LYS A 241 -24.98 -8.65 -32.01
CA LYS A 241 -23.81 -8.09 -32.69
C LYS A 241 -23.08 -7.05 -31.83
N THR A 242 -23.84 -6.20 -31.13
CA THR A 242 -23.30 -5.17 -30.24
C THR A 242 -22.57 -5.77 -29.04
N GLU A 243 -23.20 -6.70 -28.33
CA GLU A 243 -22.62 -7.36 -27.18
C GLU A 243 -21.42 -8.24 -27.57
N LYS A 244 -21.49 -8.90 -28.72
CA LYS A 244 -20.36 -9.68 -29.26
C LYS A 244 -19.16 -8.79 -29.59
N ALA A 245 -19.39 -7.62 -30.18
CA ALA A 245 -18.32 -6.65 -30.44
C ALA A 245 -17.67 -6.16 -29.14
N ARG A 246 -18.46 -5.95 -28.07
CA ARG A 246 -17.93 -5.61 -26.74
C ARG A 246 -17.01 -6.71 -26.20
N VAL A 247 -17.43 -7.98 -26.27
CA VAL A 247 -16.62 -9.13 -25.84
C VAL A 247 -15.33 -9.23 -26.67
N ASP A 248 -15.41 -9.01 -27.98
CA ASP A 248 -14.24 -9.04 -28.87
C ASP A 248 -13.25 -7.92 -28.56
N ASN A 249 -13.72 -6.70 -28.25
CA ASN A 249 -12.85 -5.58 -27.87
C ASN A 249 -12.10 -5.86 -26.54
N ILE A 250 -12.76 -6.51 -25.57
CA ILE A 250 -12.11 -6.94 -24.33
C ILE A 250 -11.03 -7.98 -24.63
N LEU A 251 -11.33 -8.95 -25.50
CA LEU A 251 -10.38 -10.00 -25.89
C LEU A 251 -9.15 -9.43 -26.63
N GLU A 252 -9.33 -8.40 -27.45
CA GLU A 252 -8.23 -7.68 -28.10
C GLU A 252 -7.35 -6.94 -27.08
N SER A 253 -7.98 -6.29 -26.08
CA SER A 253 -7.26 -5.62 -24.99
C SER A 253 -6.50 -6.60 -24.10
N LEU A 254 -7.10 -7.77 -23.84
CA LEU A 254 -6.46 -8.88 -23.14
C LEU A 254 -5.19 -9.37 -23.87
N MET A 255 -5.31 -9.57 -25.19
CA MET A 255 -4.18 -9.98 -26.03
C MET A 255 -3.05 -8.94 -26.03
N ASP A 256 -3.38 -7.65 -26.15
CA ASP A 256 -2.39 -6.55 -26.11
C ASP A 256 -1.65 -6.52 -24.75
N ALA A 257 -2.38 -6.62 -23.64
CA ALA A 257 -1.80 -6.65 -22.30
C ALA A 257 -0.84 -7.85 -22.10
N TYR A 258 -1.24 -9.05 -22.54
CA TYR A 258 -0.35 -10.22 -22.47
C TYR A 258 0.85 -10.11 -23.41
N ALA A 259 0.71 -9.55 -24.61
CA ALA A 259 1.84 -9.30 -25.50
C ALA A 259 2.89 -8.39 -24.84
N ARG A 260 2.45 -7.31 -24.19
CA ARG A 260 3.34 -6.42 -23.43
C ARG A 260 3.99 -7.11 -22.24
N THR A 261 3.22 -7.92 -21.52
CA THR A 261 3.71 -8.74 -20.39
C THR A 261 4.85 -9.66 -20.85
N VAL A 262 4.63 -10.43 -21.92
CA VAL A 262 5.60 -11.39 -22.46
C VAL A 262 6.88 -10.69 -22.91
N THR A 263 6.78 -9.58 -23.64
CA THR A 263 7.97 -8.83 -24.10
C THR A 263 8.87 -8.39 -22.94
N ARG A 264 8.27 -7.86 -21.86
CA ARG A 264 9.01 -7.38 -20.68
C ARG A 264 9.54 -8.55 -19.85
N ALA A 265 8.73 -9.59 -19.66
CA ALA A 265 9.12 -10.80 -18.97
C ALA A 265 10.32 -11.51 -19.64
N GLU A 266 10.38 -11.49 -20.98
CA GLU A 266 11.55 -11.98 -21.74
C GLU A 266 12.80 -11.15 -21.45
N THR A 267 12.69 -9.83 -21.42
CA THR A 267 13.81 -8.91 -21.14
C THR A 267 14.31 -9.06 -19.71
N GLU A 268 13.40 -9.19 -18.75
CA GLU A 268 13.70 -9.37 -17.32
C GLU A 268 14.19 -10.78 -16.96
N LYS A 269 14.01 -11.77 -17.85
CA LYS A 269 14.12 -13.20 -17.52
C LYS A 269 13.19 -13.58 -16.35
N ASN A 270 11.98 -13.02 -16.35
CA ASN A 270 11.00 -13.22 -15.29
C ASN A 270 10.56 -14.71 -15.26
N PRO A 271 10.55 -15.37 -14.08
CA PRO A 271 10.20 -16.80 -13.98
C PRO A 271 8.78 -17.12 -14.47
N ASN A 272 7.86 -16.15 -14.39
CA ASN A 272 6.48 -16.32 -14.82
C ASN A 272 6.30 -16.26 -16.36
N LEU A 273 7.37 -15.99 -17.13
CA LEU A 273 7.34 -16.07 -18.59
C LEU A 273 6.80 -17.42 -19.09
N SER A 274 7.18 -18.50 -18.39
CA SER A 274 6.72 -19.87 -18.67
C SER A 274 5.21 -20.07 -18.51
N ILE A 275 4.53 -19.16 -17.81
CA ILE A 275 3.08 -19.15 -17.60
C ILE A 275 2.42 -18.19 -18.59
N TRP A 276 2.94 -16.96 -18.69
CA TRP A 276 2.31 -15.90 -19.49
C TRP A 276 2.41 -16.13 -20.99
N LYS A 277 3.53 -16.67 -21.49
CA LYS A 277 3.71 -16.90 -22.93
C LYS A 277 2.77 -17.97 -23.49
N PRO A 278 2.61 -19.16 -22.87
CA PRO A 278 1.59 -20.11 -23.32
C PRO A 278 0.17 -19.56 -23.24
N ARG A 279 -0.13 -18.75 -22.23
CA ARG A 279 -1.46 -18.13 -22.10
C ARG A 279 -1.75 -17.16 -23.24
N LEU A 280 -0.78 -16.32 -23.63
CA LEU A 280 -0.89 -15.45 -24.81
C LEU A 280 -1.16 -16.27 -26.08
N VAL A 281 -0.41 -17.36 -26.30
CA VAL A 281 -0.61 -18.25 -27.46
C VAL A 281 -2.03 -18.81 -27.48
N GLN A 282 -2.55 -19.27 -26.33
CA GLN A 282 -3.90 -19.80 -26.21
C GLN A 282 -4.96 -18.75 -26.60
N ILE A 283 -4.84 -17.53 -26.06
CA ILE A 283 -5.79 -16.44 -26.31
C ILE A 283 -5.73 -16.02 -27.79
N TYR A 284 -4.53 -15.90 -28.35
CA TYR A 284 -4.34 -15.55 -29.76
C TYR A 284 -4.95 -16.61 -30.69
N LYS A 285 -4.68 -17.90 -30.45
CA LYS A 285 -5.33 -19.01 -31.19
C LYS A 285 -6.84 -18.98 -31.06
N PHE A 286 -7.35 -18.71 -29.87
CA PHE A 286 -8.79 -18.68 -29.64
C PHE A 286 -9.47 -17.63 -30.52
N LYS A 287 -8.88 -16.43 -30.62
CA LYS A 287 -9.37 -15.33 -31.47
C LYS A 287 -9.15 -15.58 -32.96
N ASN A 288 -7.92 -15.94 -33.35
CA ASN A 288 -7.48 -15.95 -34.76
C ASN A 288 -7.55 -17.33 -35.43
N LYS A 289 -7.83 -18.39 -34.65
CA LYS A 289 -7.88 -19.80 -35.10
C LYS A 289 -6.55 -20.37 -35.60
N THR A 290 -5.47 -19.61 -35.50
CA THR A 290 -4.09 -20.01 -35.82
C THR A 290 -3.10 -19.30 -34.88
N GLU A 291 -1.84 -19.73 -34.85
CA GLU A 291 -0.73 -18.96 -34.26
C GLU A 291 -0.07 -18.01 -35.25
N ASP A 292 -0.36 -18.16 -36.54
CA ASP A 292 0.26 -17.35 -37.59
C ASP A 292 0.03 -15.86 -37.31
N GLY A 293 1.10 -15.06 -37.41
CA GLY A 293 1.06 -13.64 -37.12
C GLY A 293 1.25 -13.26 -35.64
N LEU A 294 1.35 -14.23 -34.71
CA LEU A 294 1.51 -13.91 -33.28
C LEU A 294 2.79 -13.10 -32.99
N VAL A 295 3.89 -13.41 -33.66
CA VAL A 295 5.16 -12.69 -33.48
C VAL A 295 5.03 -11.24 -33.95
N GLU A 296 4.38 -11.02 -35.08
CA GLU A 296 4.09 -9.70 -35.65
C GLU A 296 3.14 -8.92 -34.73
N PHE A 297 2.12 -9.59 -34.19
CA PHE A 297 1.20 -9.00 -33.22
C PHE A 297 1.93 -8.54 -31.95
N ILE A 298 2.79 -9.38 -31.38
CA ILE A 298 3.58 -9.00 -30.18
C ILE A 298 4.42 -7.76 -30.45
N LYS A 299 5.10 -7.69 -31.61
CA LYS A 299 5.86 -6.50 -32.00
C LYS A 299 4.93 -5.28 -32.12
N TYR A 300 3.82 -5.41 -32.83
CA TYR A 300 2.87 -4.33 -33.06
C TYR A 300 2.27 -3.78 -31.76
N ALA A 301 1.84 -4.63 -30.83
CA ALA A 301 1.30 -4.22 -29.53
C ALA A 301 2.27 -3.26 -28.81
N ASN A 302 3.57 -3.54 -28.88
CA ASN A 302 4.60 -2.72 -28.24
C ASN A 302 4.93 -1.40 -28.96
N THR A 303 4.41 -1.17 -30.18
CA THR A 303 4.61 0.09 -30.92
C THR A 303 3.57 1.16 -30.62
N LYS A 304 2.46 0.80 -29.95
CA LYS A 304 1.34 1.69 -29.68
C LYS A 304 1.13 1.89 -28.18
N PRO A 305 0.56 3.03 -27.75
CA PRO A 305 0.03 3.16 -26.40
C PRO A 305 -1.02 2.09 -26.13
N MET A 306 -1.01 1.53 -24.93
CA MET A 306 -2.06 0.62 -24.48
C MET A 306 -3.34 1.41 -24.20
N ALA A 307 -4.48 0.83 -24.56
CA ALA A 307 -5.78 1.41 -24.21
C ALA A 307 -5.94 1.49 -22.68
N GLU A 308 -6.52 2.59 -22.21
CA GLU A 308 -6.84 2.75 -20.79
C GLU A 308 -7.91 1.74 -20.36
N PRO A 309 -7.68 0.99 -19.28
CA PRO A 309 -8.71 0.12 -18.70
C PRO A 309 -10.00 0.89 -18.37
N LYS A 310 -11.14 0.22 -18.48
CA LYS A 310 -12.51 0.76 -18.28
C LYS A 310 -13.07 1.71 -19.34
N LYS A 311 -12.40 1.92 -20.48
CA LYS A 311 -12.99 2.66 -21.62
C LYS A 311 -13.63 1.71 -22.65
N PHE A 312 -14.60 0.89 -22.23
CA PHE A 312 -15.32 -0.08 -23.09
C PHE A 312 -16.83 -0.02 -22.91
#